data_AF-Q4RAS0-F1
#
_entry.id   AF-Q4RAS0-F1
#
_cell.length_a   1.000
_cell.length_b   1.000
_cell.length_c   1.000
_cell.angle_alpha   90.00
_cell.angle_beta   90.00
_cell.angle_gamma   90.00
#
_symmetry.space_group_name_H-M   'P 1'
#
loop_
_entity.id
_entity.type
_entity.pdbx_description
1 polymer ?
#
loop_
_entity_poly.entity_id
_entity_poly.type
_entity_poly.pdbx_seq_one_letter_code
_entity_poly.pdbx_strand_id
1 'polypeptide(L)'
;IQGDSVTLGDDPAQPQTMISKDQFERKKNDVLDPEPSAECKDCGRKMHQICVLHYEVIWPSGFICDSCLKKSGKTRKENKFTAKS
;
A
#
# COMPACT_ATOMS: atom_id res chain seq x y z
N ILE A 1 20.92 -10.87 25.09
CA ILE A 1 19.73 -11.77 25.13
C ILE A 1 20.25 -13.18 25.31
N GLN A 2 20.29 -13.68 26.55
CA GLN A 2 20.68 -15.07 26.87
C GLN A 2 19.51 -16.00 26.54
N GLY A 3 19.80 -17.15 25.92
CA GLY A 3 18.81 -18.17 25.52
C GLY A 3 18.69 -18.36 24.00
N ASP A 4 18.31 -19.56 23.57
CA ASP A 4 18.23 -19.97 22.15
C ASP A 4 16.85 -19.72 21.52
N SER A 5 15.90 -19.18 22.27
CA SER A 5 14.54 -18.88 21.80
C SER A 5 14.18 -17.40 21.94
N VAL A 6 13.19 -16.96 21.17
CA VAL A 6 12.63 -15.61 21.11
C VAL A 6 11.10 -15.72 21.19
N THR A 7 10.46 -14.85 21.97
CA THR A 7 9.01 -14.77 22.06
C THR A 7 8.46 -13.81 21.00
N LEU A 8 7.49 -14.26 20.19
CA LEU A 8 6.83 -13.46 19.15
C LEU A 8 5.33 -13.32 19.43
N GLY A 9 4.80 -12.14 19.17
CA GLY A 9 3.37 -11.85 19.21
C GLY A 9 3.07 -10.52 18.51
N ASP A 10 2.15 -10.55 17.55
CA ASP A 10 1.78 -9.38 16.73
C ASP A 10 0.59 -8.60 17.31
N ASP A 11 -0.25 -9.26 18.10
CA ASP A 11 -1.44 -8.70 18.75
C ASP A 11 -1.41 -9.01 20.25
N PRO A 12 -1.53 -8.01 21.14
CA PRO A 12 -1.59 -8.22 22.60
C PRO A 12 -2.72 -9.14 23.06
N ALA A 13 -3.81 -9.26 22.29
CA ALA A 13 -4.94 -10.12 22.58
C ALA A 13 -4.69 -11.60 22.23
N GLN A 14 -3.59 -11.91 21.52
CA GLN A 14 -3.27 -13.27 21.09
C GLN A 14 -2.19 -13.91 21.97
N PRO A 15 -2.24 -15.24 22.18
CA PRO A 15 -1.18 -15.97 22.87
C PRO A 15 0.17 -15.82 22.14
N GLN A 16 1.21 -15.49 22.90
CA GLN A 16 2.56 -15.38 22.35
C GLN A 16 3.16 -16.77 22.07
N THR A 17 4.02 -16.83 21.05
CA THR A 17 4.71 -18.06 20.64
C THR A 17 6.20 -17.96 20.96
N MET A 18 6.84 -19.08 21.33
CA MET A 18 8.29 -19.15 21.44
C MET A 18 8.89 -19.82 20.20
N ILE A 19 9.81 -19.14 19.53
CA ILE A 19 10.49 -19.61 18.32
C ILE A 19 11.99 -19.68 18.58
N SER A 20 12.62 -20.76 18.13
CA SER A 20 14.07 -20.92 18.26
C SER A 20 14.81 -20.00 17.28
N LYS A 21 15.96 -19.48 17.70
CA LYS A 21 16.78 -18.52 16.94
C LYS A 21 17.32 -19.09 15.64
N ASP A 22 17.52 -20.40 15.56
CA ASP A 22 17.95 -21.12 14.36
C ASP A 22 16.89 -21.11 13.24
N GLN A 23 15.62 -20.85 13.57
CA GLN A 23 14.54 -20.70 12.59
C GLN A 23 14.55 -19.32 11.92
N PHE A 24 15.38 -18.37 12.37
CA PHE A 24 15.49 -17.04 11.78
C PHE A 24 16.55 -17.02 10.68
N GLU A 25 16.23 -16.35 9.58
CA GLU A 25 17.18 -16.10 8.50
C GLU A 25 17.81 -14.71 8.67
N ARG A 26 19.15 -14.64 8.67
CA ARG A 26 19.86 -13.35 8.67
C ARG A 26 19.75 -12.71 7.29
N LYS A 27 19.04 -11.59 7.20
CA LYS A 27 18.91 -10.80 5.96
C LYS A 27 19.53 -9.41 6.08
N LYS A 28 19.91 -8.85 4.94
CA LYS A 28 20.26 -7.43 4.78
C LYS A 28 19.01 -6.69 4.30
N ASN A 29 18.78 -5.50 4.85
CA ASN A 29 17.66 -4.65 4.45
C ASN A 29 18.05 -3.78 3.24
N ASP A 30 18.27 -4.42 2.10
CA ASP A 30 18.64 -3.76 0.84
C ASP A 30 17.76 -4.19 -0.35
N VAL A 31 16.65 -4.88 -0.07
CA VAL A 31 15.60 -5.17 -1.05
C VAL A 31 14.74 -3.92 -1.23
N LEU A 32 14.54 -3.53 -2.50
CA LEU A 32 13.67 -2.42 -2.86
C LEU A 32 12.39 -2.98 -3.49
N ASP A 33 11.27 -2.79 -2.81
CA ASP A 33 9.96 -3.15 -3.34
C ASP A 33 9.55 -2.16 -4.46
N PRO A 34 9.10 -2.64 -5.63
CA PRO A 34 8.61 -1.76 -6.69
C PRO A 34 7.39 -0.95 -6.27
N GLU A 35 7.29 0.29 -6.75
CA GLU A 35 6.11 1.12 -6.50
C GLU A 35 4.82 0.49 -7.06
N PRO A 36 3.72 0.46 -6.30
CA PRO A 36 2.43 0.01 -6.81
C PRO A 36 1.93 0.88 -7.98
N SER A 37 1.28 0.25 -8.96
CA SER A 37 0.70 0.94 -10.11
C SER A 37 -0.83 0.96 -10.10
N ALA A 38 -1.43 2.10 -10.46
CA ALA A 38 -2.83 2.24 -10.80
C ALA A 38 -3.02 2.23 -12.32
N GLU A 39 -3.95 1.42 -12.82
CA GLU A 39 -4.26 1.31 -14.26
C GLU A 39 -5.47 2.16 -14.63
N CYS A 40 -5.31 3.03 -15.64
CA CYS A 40 -6.40 3.89 -16.09
C CYS A 40 -7.46 3.08 -16.84
N LYS A 41 -8.69 3.06 -16.35
CA LYS A 41 -9.80 2.30 -16.95
C LYS A 41 -10.12 2.68 -18.40
N ASP A 42 -9.87 3.94 -18.78
CA ASP A 42 -10.20 4.44 -20.12
C ASP A 42 -9.09 4.18 -21.16
N CYS A 43 -7.82 4.12 -20.77
CA CYS A 43 -6.70 4.02 -21.73
C CYS A 43 -5.66 2.94 -21.42
N GLY A 44 -5.83 2.18 -20.34
CA GLY A 44 -4.96 1.07 -19.95
C GLY A 44 -3.55 1.45 -19.48
N ARG A 45 -3.20 2.75 -19.46
CA ARG A 45 -1.87 3.18 -18.97
C ARG A 45 -1.75 2.93 -17.47
N LYS A 46 -0.65 2.30 -17.08
CA LYS A 46 -0.24 2.09 -15.69
C LYS A 46 0.59 3.27 -15.21
N MET A 47 0.18 3.88 -14.12
CA MET A 47 0.86 5.01 -13.49
C MET A 47 1.15 4.66 -12.03
N HIS A 48 2.21 5.18 -11.42
CA HIS A 48 2.44 4.89 -10.01
C HIS A 48 1.30 5.44 -9.16
N GLN A 49 0.83 4.64 -8.21
CA GLN A 49 -0.30 4.97 -7.35
C GLN A 49 -0.04 6.29 -6.59
N ILE A 50 1.22 6.52 -6.17
CA ILE A 50 1.65 7.74 -5.50
C ILE A 50 1.69 8.96 -6.44
N CYS A 51 2.13 8.80 -7.69
CA CYS A 51 2.18 9.92 -8.65
C CYS A 51 0.79 10.44 -9.02
N VAL A 52 -0.21 9.57 -9.06
CA VAL A 52 -1.59 9.94 -9.42
C VAL A 52 -2.51 10.11 -8.22
N LEU A 53 -1.98 9.91 -7.00
CA LEU A 53 -2.67 9.98 -5.73
C LEU A 53 -4.01 9.23 -5.77
N HIS A 54 -4.00 7.97 -6.22
CA HIS A 54 -5.21 7.15 -6.25
C HIS A 54 -5.32 6.27 -5.01
N TYR A 55 -6.43 6.37 -4.30
CA TYR A 55 -6.79 5.43 -3.24
C TYR A 55 -8.20 4.90 -3.47
N GLU A 56 -8.34 3.57 -3.50
CA GLU A 56 -9.61 2.89 -3.83
C GLU A 56 -10.74 3.21 -2.84
N VAL A 57 -10.40 3.48 -1.59
CA VAL A 57 -11.38 3.87 -0.55
C VAL A 57 -11.96 5.26 -0.86
N ILE A 58 -11.16 6.17 -1.44
CA ILE A 58 -11.62 7.51 -1.83
C ILE A 58 -12.41 7.43 -3.15
N TRP A 59 -11.88 6.68 -4.13
CA TRP A 59 -12.45 6.54 -5.47
C TRP A 59 -12.71 5.07 -5.83
N PRO A 60 -13.79 4.46 -5.30
CA PRO A 60 -14.07 3.03 -5.52
C PRO A 60 -14.48 2.72 -6.97
N SER A 61 -14.85 3.73 -7.75
CA SER A 61 -15.17 3.58 -9.18
C SER A 61 -13.94 3.32 -10.06
N GLY A 62 -12.74 3.42 -9.48
CA GLY A 62 -11.44 3.14 -10.10
C GLY A 62 -10.78 4.36 -10.74
N PHE A 63 -9.55 4.15 -11.18
CA PHE A 63 -8.67 5.21 -11.69
C PHE A 63 -9.01 5.60 -13.13
N ILE A 64 -9.15 6.90 -13.38
CA ILE A 64 -9.15 7.50 -14.71
C ILE A 64 -8.07 8.59 -14.70
N CYS A 65 -7.10 8.52 -15.62
CA CYS A 65 -6.01 9.48 -15.67
C CYS A 65 -6.50 10.87 -16.11
N ASP A 66 -5.75 11.90 -15.74
CA ASP A 66 -6.15 13.29 -15.98
C ASP A 66 -6.33 13.60 -17.47
N SER A 67 -5.57 12.92 -18.35
CA SER A 67 -5.75 13.03 -19.80
C SER A 67 -7.11 12.51 -20.27
N CYS A 68 -7.61 11.41 -19.70
CA CYS A 68 -8.92 10.85 -20.06
C CYS A 68 -10.08 11.64 -19.42
N LEU A 69 -9.90 12.12 -18.19
CA LEU A 69 -10.84 13.04 -17.55
C LEU A 69 -11.01 14.32 -18.39
N LYS A 70 -9.90 14.95 -18.79
CA LYS A 70 -9.91 16.16 -19.63
C LYS A 70 -10.59 15.91 -20.98
N LYS A 71 -10.32 14.79 -21.65
CA LYS A 71 -10.94 14.42 -22.94
C LYS A 71 -12.44 14.19 -22.83
N SER A 72 -12.92 13.66 -21.70
CA SER A 72 -14.34 13.37 -21.47
C SER A 72 -15.11 14.54 -20.83
N GLY A 73 -14.46 15.67 -20.58
CA GLY A 73 -15.06 16.83 -19.91
C GLY A 73 -15.46 16.55 -18.45
N LYS A 74 -14.87 15.53 -17.83
CA LYS A 74 -15.15 15.12 -16.44
C LYS A 74 -14.05 15.64 -15.52
N THR A 75 -14.43 15.91 -14.28
CA THR A 75 -13.48 16.18 -13.19
C THR A 75 -13.45 15.00 -12.23
N ARG A 76 -12.33 14.82 -11.53
CA ARG A 76 -12.21 13.80 -10.49
C ARG A 76 -13.19 14.13 -9.36
N LYS A 77 -13.88 13.12 -8.82
CA LYS A 77 -14.75 13.29 -7.66
C LYS A 77 -13.94 13.85 -6.49
N GLU A 78 -14.53 14.78 -5.74
CA GLU A 78 -13.88 15.40 -4.58
C GLU A 78 -13.48 14.36 -3.52
N ASN A 79 -12.30 14.54 -2.93
CA ASN A 79 -11.83 13.74 -1.81
C ASN A 79 -12.51 14.22 -0.52
N LYS A 80 -13.29 13.33 0.13
CA LYS A 80 -13.95 13.62 1.41
C LYS A 80 -13.07 13.40 2.65
N PHE A 81 -11.89 12.80 2.46
CA PHE A 81 -10.91 12.49 3.50
C PHE A 81 -9.80 13.55 3.50
N THR A 82 -10.20 14.80 3.67
CA THR A 82 -9.27 15.92 3.84
C THR A 82 -8.97 16.12 5.32
N ALA A 83 -7.75 16.59 5.62
CA ALA A 83 -7.44 17.06 6.97
C ALA A 83 -8.31 18.28 7.28
N LYS A 84 -8.85 18.35 8.50
CA LYS A 84 -9.41 19.59 9.02
C LYS A 84 -8.24 20.45 9.49
N SER A 85 -8.12 21.64 8.92
CA SER A 85 -7.22 22.70 9.38
C SER A 85 -7.70 23.30 10.70
#